data_AF-A0A0B2RDH0-F1
#
_entry.id   AF-A0A0B2RDH0-F1
#
_cell.length_a   1.000
_cell.length_b   1.000
_cell.length_c   1.000
_cell.angle_alpha   90.00
_cell.angle_beta   90.00
_cell.angle_gamma   90.00
#
_symmetry.space_group_name_H-M   'P 1'
#
loop_
_entity.id
_entity.type
_entity.pdbx_description
1 polymer ?
#
loop_
_entity_poly.entity_id
_entity_poly.type
_entity_poly.pdbx_seq_one_letter_code
_entity_poly.pdbx_strand_id
1 'polypeptide(L)'
;MELNSPVMWGSCKILMVLCEDILKCNIFKNGLQHRRNSWQDGVYGTNCPIPPGRNLTYAIQVKDQIGSYFYFPSLGMHKAAGAFGGIRIWSRPLIPVPFPPPAGDFTILAGDWFKLDHRRLRRLLENGHNLPFPDGLLINGRGWNGNTFTVDQGR
;
A
#
# COMPACT_ATOMS: atom_id res chain seq x y z
N MET A 1 -7.84 -4.46 6.02
CA MET A 1 -7.54 -4.39 4.56
C MET A 1 -6.53 -5.48 4.25
N GLU A 2 -6.95 -6.56 3.60
CA GLU A 2 -6.14 -7.78 3.46
C GLU A 2 -5.74 -7.99 1.99
N LEU A 3 -4.78 -7.17 1.54
CA LEU A 3 -4.14 -7.32 0.23
C LEU A 3 -2.84 -8.14 0.28
N ASN A 4 -2.42 -8.59 1.46
CA ASN A 4 -1.17 -9.32 1.68
C ASN A 4 -1.13 -10.71 1.02
N SER A 5 -2.27 -11.20 0.52
CA SER A 5 -2.32 -12.44 -0.27
C SER A 5 -1.73 -12.22 -1.67
N PRO A 6 -0.80 -13.09 -2.11
CA PRO A 6 -0.18 -12.96 -3.43
C PRO A 6 -1.22 -12.98 -4.55
N VAL A 7 -1.00 -12.16 -5.57
CA VAL A 7 -1.85 -12.09 -6.77
C VAL A 7 -1.09 -12.73 -7.93
N MET A 8 -1.75 -13.60 -8.68
CA MET A 8 -1.12 -14.19 -9.86
C MET A 8 -1.19 -13.21 -11.03
N TRP A 9 -0.15 -13.22 -11.86
CA TRP A 9 -0.13 -12.46 -13.11
C TRP A 9 -1.35 -12.80 -13.97
N GLY A 10 -2.02 -11.79 -14.53
CA GLY A 10 -3.22 -11.96 -15.35
C GLY A 10 -4.52 -12.16 -14.58
N SER A 11 -4.49 -12.25 -13.25
CA SER A 11 -5.70 -12.38 -12.44
C SER A 11 -6.41 -11.04 -12.24
N CYS A 12 -7.73 -11.11 -12.11
CA CYS A 12 -8.53 -10.01 -11.60
C CYS A 12 -8.75 -10.22 -10.10
N LYS A 13 -8.41 -9.22 -9.27
CA LYS A 13 -8.64 -9.24 -7.83
C LYS A 13 -9.63 -8.13 -7.47
N ILE A 14 -10.67 -8.50 -6.74
CA ILE A 14 -11.68 -7.58 -6.23
C ILE A 14 -11.29 -7.18 -4.80
N LEU A 15 -11.20 -5.89 -4.54
CA LEU A 15 -10.87 -5.33 -3.24
C LEU A 15 -11.98 -4.41 -2.78
N MET A 16 -12.75 -4.84 -1.78
CA MET A 16 -13.69 -3.95 -1.09
C MET A 16 -12.94 -3.11 -0.06
N VAL A 17 -13.13 -1.80 -0.12
CA VAL A 17 -12.56 -0.82 0.81
C VAL A 17 -13.68 -0.19 1.60
N LEU A 18 -13.61 -0.28 2.92
CA LEU A 18 -14.48 0.39 3.86
C LEU A 18 -13.76 1.65 4.37
N CYS A 19 -14.40 2.81 4.24
CA CYS A 19 -13.90 4.06 4.82
C CYS A 19 -14.69 4.35 6.10
N GLU A 20 -14.11 4.02 7.25
CA GLU A 20 -14.73 4.24 8.57
C GLU A 20 -14.26 5.52 9.27
N ASP A 21 -13.24 6.19 8.72
CA ASP A 21 -12.77 7.47 9.24
C ASP A 21 -13.82 8.58 8.99
N ILE A 22 -13.75 9.65 9.78
CA ILE A 22 -14.56 10.87 9.60
C ILE A 22 -14.15 11.59 8.31
N LEU A 23 -12.94 11.35 7.82
CA LEU A 23 -12.44 11.88 6.55
C LEU A 23 -12.77 10.96 5.37
N LYS A 24 -12.82 11.53 4.17
CA LYS A 24 -12.98 10.74 2.94
C LYS A 24 -11.69 10.01 2.59
N CYS A 25 -11.81 8.79 2.08
CA CYS A 25 -10.69 7.91 1.76
C CYS A 25 -10.66 7.56 0.27
N ASN A 26 -9.47 7.32 -0.29
CA ASN A 26 -9.25 6.61 -1.55
C ASN A 26 -7.99 5.78 -1.40
N ILE A 27 -7.87 4.65 -2.12
CA ILE A 27 -6.68 3.78 -2.04
C ILE A 27 -5.97 3.75 -3.37
N PHE A 28 -4.74 4.24 -3.39
CA PHE A 28 -3.87 4.23 -4.55
C PHE A 28 -2.93 3.03 -4.51
N LYS A 29 -2.70 2.40 -5.68
CA LYS A 29 -1.84 1.22 -5.84
C LYS A 29 -0.64 1.65 -6.67
N ASN A 30 0.44 1.99 -5.96
CA ASN A 30 1.60 2.58 -6.60
C ASN A 30 2.28 1.59 -7.54
N GLY A 31 2.50 2.03 -8.78
CA GLY A 31 3.20 1.26 -9.80
C GLY A 31 2.34 0.26 -10.57
N LEU A 32 1.07 0.02 -10.19
CA LEU A 32 0.19 -0.83 -10.98
C LEU A 32 -0.33 -0.10 -12.22
N GLN A 33 -0.27 -0.77 -13.37
CA GLN A 33 -0.79 -0.24 -14.62
C GLN A 33 -2.28 -0.55 -14.77
N HIS A 34 -3.11 0.47 -14.57
CA HIS A 34 -4.57 0.41 -14.73
C HIS A 34 -5.00 0.53 -16.20
N ARG A 35 -4.65 -0.46 -17.04
CA ARG A 35 -4.98 -0.46 -18.48
C ARG A 35 -6.50 -0.51 -18.71
N ARG A 36 -7.02 0.53 -19.38
CA ARG A 36 -8.47 0.70 -19.66
C ARG A 36 -9.35 0.71 -18.41
N ASN A 37 -8.77 1.00 -17.24
CA ASN A 37 -9.45 0.91 -15.95
C ASN A 37 -8.97 2.02 -15.01
N SER A 38 -8.75 3.22 -15.57
CA SER A 38 -8.16 4.37 -14.87
C SER A 38 -8.96 4.81 -13.65
N TRP A 39 -10.27 4.62 -13.66
CA TRP A 39 -11.17 4.87 -12.52
C TRP A 39 -11.01 3.87 -11.37
N GLN A 40 -10.01 2.99 -11.39
CA GLN A 40 -9.68 2.08 -10.29
C GLN A 40 -8.35 2.44 -9.60
N ASP A 41 -7.70 3.50 -10.09
CA ASP A 41 -6.39 3.94 -9.62
C ASP A 41 -6.48 4.49 -8.20
N GLY A 42 -7.53 5.26 -7.87
CA GLY A 42 -7.76 5.74 -6.51
C GLY A 42 -6.90 6.94 -6.11
N VAL A 43 -6.61 7.84 -7.05
CA VAL A 43 -6.06 9.18 -6.78
C VAL A 43 -7.11 10.25 -6.98
N TYR A 44 -6.82 11.46 -6.50
CA TYR A 44 -7.66 12.61 -6.84
C TYR A 44 -7.62 12.83 -8.36
N GLY A 45 -8.80 12.89 -8.99
CA GLY A 45 -8.94 13.01 -10.44
C GLY A 45 -9.42 11.73 -11.14
N THR A 46 -9.06 10.54 -10.65
CA THR A 46 -9.56 9.27 -11.19
C THR A 46 -10.79 8.76 -10.46
N ASN A 47 -10.88 9.02 -9.15
CA ASN A 47 -12.00 8.61 -8.31
C ASN A 47 -12.44 9.75 -7.39
N CYS A 48 -13.76 9.93 -7.25
CA CYS A 48 -14.30 10.73 -6.16
C CYS A 48 -13.97 10.06 -4.80
N PRO A 49 -13.58 10.83 -3.78
CA PRO A 49 -13.29 10.28 -2.46
C PRO A 49 -14.48 9.54 -1.85
N ILE A 50 -14.23 8.34 -1.30
CA ILE A 50 -15.22 7.51 -0.61
C ILE A 50 -15.68 8.24 0.66
N PRO A 51 -16.99 8.52 0.84
CA PRO A 51 -17.49 9.14 2.06
C PRO A 51 -17.34 8.23 3.30
N PRO A 52 -17.29 8.82 4.51
CA PRO A 52 -17.38 8.06 5.77
C PRO A 52 -18.58 7.11 5.79
N GLY A 53 -18.37 5.89 6.28
CA GLY A 53 -19.41 4.85 6.38
C GLY A 53 -19.81 4.23 5.04
N ARG A 54 -19.09 4.52 3.94
CA ARG A 54 -19.34 3.92 2.62
C ARG A 54 -18.22 2.95 2.25
N ASN A 55 -18.56 2.06 1.32
CA ASN A 55 -17.61 1.15 0.70
C ASN A 55 -17.44 1.45 -0.79
N LEU A 56 -16.27 1.10 -1.31
CA LEU A 56 -16.00 1.07 -2.73
C LEU A 56 -15.27 -0.22 -3.07
N THR A 57 -15.69 -0.85 -4.15
CA THR A 57 -15.11 -2.10 -4.64
C THR A 57 -14.19 -1.79 -5.80
N TYR A 58 -12.89 -2.04 -5.62
CA TYR A 58 -11.89 -1.93 -6.67
C TYR A 58 -11.74 -3.24 -7.45
N ALA A 59 -11.86 -3.18 -8.76
CA ALA A 59 -11.56 -4.30 -9.65
C ALA A 59 -10.16 -4.09 -10.26
N ILE A 60 -9.19 -4.87 -9.78
CA ILE A 60 -7.79 -4.73 -10.16
C ILE A 60 -7.43 -5.86 -11.11
N GLN A 61 -7.06 -5.51 -12.34
CA GLN A 61 -6.51 -6.47 -13.30
C GLN A 61 -5.01 -6.22 -13.44
N VAL A 62 -4.21 -7.17 -12.95
CA VAL A 62 -2.75 -7.10 -13.07
C VAL A 62 -2.32 -7.80 -14.34
N LYS A 63 -1.83 -7.06 -15.33
CA LYS A 63 -1.33 -7.61 -16.60
C LYS A 63 0.04 -7.05 -16.90
N ASP A 64 0.89 -7.90 -17.47
CA ASP A 64 2.28 -7.63 -17.86
C ASP A 64 3.16 -7.02 -16.74
N GLN A 65 2.84 -7.31 -15.48
CA GLN A 65 3.54 -6.81 -14.29
C GLN A 65 3.79 -7.95 -13.31
N ILE A 66 5.05 -8.12 -12.91
CA ILE A 66 5.51 -9.14 -11.96
C ILE A 66 6.46 -8.43 -10.99
N GLY A 67 6.33 -8.74 -9.70
CA GLY A 67 7.19 -8.17 -8.66
C GLY A 67 6.41 -7.56 -7.50
N SER A 68 7.08 -6.65 -6.79
CA SER A 68 6.61 -6.05 -5.55
C SER A 68 6.08 -4.64 -5.78
N TYR A 69 4.85 -4.41 -5.34
CA TYR A 69 4.13 -3.15 -5.38
C TYR A 69 3.60 -2.83 -3.98
N PHE A 70 3.01 -1.65 -3.80
CA PHE A 70 2.39 -1.29 -2.53
C PHE A 70 1.20 -0.38 -2.75
N TYR A 71 0.29 -0.35 -1.80
CA TYR A 71 -0.85 0.55 -1.79
C TYR A 71 -0.84 1.43 -0.54
N PHE A 72 -1.44 2.61 -0.68
CA PHE A 72 -1.64 3.53 0.43
C PHE A 72 -2.82 4.46 0.12
N PRO A 73 -3.48 5.05 1.12
CA PRO A 73 -4.50 6.04 0.85
C PRO A 73 -3.89 7.32 0.28
N SER A 74 -4.42 7.78 -0.84
CA SER A 74 -3.88 8.92 -1.59
C SER A 74 -4.28 10.29 -1.04
N LEU A 75 -5.29 10.34 -0.16
CA LEU A 75 -5.88 11.60 0.29
C LEU A 75 -5.35 12.02 1.66
N GLY A 76 -5.08 13.32 1.79
CA GLY A 76 -4.65 13.93 3.05
C GLY A 76 -3.30 13.37 3.51
N MET A 77 -3.26 12.88 4.74
CA MET A 77 -2.07 12.29 5.36
C MET A 77 -2.36 10.91 5.97
N HIS A 78 -3.39 10.21 5.48
CA HIS A 78 -3.78 8.90 6.02
C HIS A 78 -2.66 7.84 5.88
N LYS A 79 -1.78 7.97 4.88
CA LYS A 79 -0.56 7.13 4.80
C LYS A 79 0.32 7.27 6.05
N ALA A 80 0.49 8.49 6.55
CA ALA A 80 1.27 8.76 7.78
C ALA A 80 0.58 8.20 9.04
N ALA A 81 -0.73 7.95 8.99
CA ALA A 81 -1.46 7.26 10.06
C ALA A 81 -1.23 5.74 10.08
N GLY A 82 -0.38 5.21 9.19
CA GLY A 82 -0.03 3.78 9.13
C GLY A 82 -0.86 2.98 8.12
N ALA A 83 -1.73 3.61 7.35
CA ALA A 83 -2.48 2.93 6.31
C ALA A 83 -1.61 2.74 5.06
N PHE A 84 -0.95 1.59 4.95
CA PHE A 84 -0.26 1.15 3.74
C PHE A 84 -0.09 -0.37 3.78
N GLY A 85 0.21 -0.98 2.63
CA GLY A 85 0.47 -2.40 2.58
C GLY A 85 1.13 -2.83 1.27
N GLY A 86 1.69 -4.03 1.29
CA GLY A 86 2.37 -4.61 0.15
C GLY A 86 1.40 -5.31 -0.80
N ILE A 87 1.73 -5.32 -2.09
CA ILE A 87 1.07 -6.12 -3.11
C ILE A 87 2.17 -6.90 -3.80
N ARG A 88 2.06 -8.23 -3.77
CA ARG A 88 3.01 -9.11 -4.44
C ARG A 88 2.34 -9.77 -5.64
N ILE A 89 2.95 -9.62 -6.81
CA ILE A 89 2.48 -10.24 -8.05
C ILE A 89 3.45 -11.33 -8.49
N TRP A 90 2.95 -12.57 -8.50
CA TRP A 90 3.70 -13.75 -8.92
C TRP A 90 3.57 -13.98 -10.43
N SER A 91 4.62 -14.57 -11.02
CA SER A 91 4.51 -15.05 -12.39
C SER A 91 3.49 -16.18 -12.49
N ARG A 92 2.88 -16.35 -13.67
CA ARG A 92 2.02 -17.51 -13.92
C ARG A 92 2.86 -18.79 -13.98
N PRO A 93 2.26 -19.95 -13.63
CA PRO A 93 2.87 -21.24 -13.96
C PRO A 93 3.30 -21.25 -15.43
N LEU A 94 4.46 -21.83 -15.73
CA LEU A 94 5.08 -21.90 -17.06
C LEU A 94 5.77 -20.63 -17.58
N ILE A 95 5.74 -19.51 -16.86
CA ILE A 95 6.56 -18.33 -17.18
C ILE A 95 7.60 -18.18 -16.07
N PRO A 96 8.79 -18.79 -16.23
CA PRO A 96 9.84 -18.70 -15.23
C PRO A 96 10.43 -17.29 -15.21
N VAL A 97 10.75 -16.84 -14.01
CA VAL A 97 11.58 -15.66 -13.78
C VAL A 97 13.05 -16.03 -14.05
N PRO A 98 13.92 -15.06 -14.41
CA PRO A 98 15.31 -15.34 -14.81
C PRO A 98 16.24 -15.61 -13.59
N PHE A 99 15.71 -16.28 -12.57
CA PHE A 99 16.42 -16.67 -11.35
C PHE A 99 15.78 -17.91 -10.74
N PRO A 100 16.54 -18.73 -9.99
CA PRO A 100 15.99 -19.90 -9.32
C PRO A 100 14.95 -19.47 -8.25
N PRO A 101 13.94 -20.31 -7.97
CA PRO A 101 12.99 -20.04 -6.90
C PRO A 101 13.72 -19.79 -5.56
N PRO A 102 13.44 -18.67 -4.88
CA PRO A 102 14.08 -18.39 -3.59
C PRO A 102 13.57 -19.34 -2.51
N ALA A 103 14.38 -19.63 -1.50
CA ALA A 103 13.97 -20.48 -0.38
C ALA A 103 12.88 -19.84 0.50
N GLY A 104 12.84 -18.50 0.51
CA GLY A 104 11.83 -17.71 1.19
C GLY A 104 11.62 -16.36 0.50
N ASP A 105 10.44 -15.78 0.70
CA ASP A 105 10.10 -14.49 0.12
C ASP A 105 9.31 -13.66 1.14
N PHE A 106 9.90 -12.52 1.54
CA PHE A 106 9.44 -11.67 2.61
C PHE A 106 9.18 -10.25 2.10
N THR A 107 8.04 -9.69 2.48
CA THR A 107 7.72 -8.28 2.17
C THR A 107 8.19 -7.39 3.31
N ILE A 108 9.04 -6.42 2.98
CA ILE A 108 9.55 -5.42 3.91
C ILE A 108 9.04 -4.05 3.47
N LEU A 109 8.22 -3.41 4.31
CA LEU A 109 7.71 -2.06 4.11
C LEU A 109 8.36 -1.15 5.14
N ALA A 110 9.18 -0.21 4.66
CA ALA A 110 9.81 0.80 5.50
C ALA A 110 9.10 2.15 5.32
N GLY A 111 8.90 2.88 6.41
CA GLY A 111 8.30 4.21 6.37
C GLY A 111 8.51 4.99 7.65
N ASP A 112 8.47 6.30 7.53
CA ASP A 112 8.60 7.21 8.66
C ASP A 112 7.32 7.22 9.52
N TRP A 113 7.51 7.42 10.82
CA TRP A 113 6.44 7.53 11.78
C TRP A 113 6.49 8.84 12.54
N PHE A 114 5.30 9.36 12.81
CA PHE A 114 5.07 10.59 13.55
C PHE A 114 4.14 10.29 14.72
N LYS A 115 4.48 10.82 15.90
CA LYS A 115 3.60 10.83 17.08
C LYS A 115 2.42 11.76 16.89
N LEU A 116 2.60 12.80 16.09
CA LEU A 116 1.56 13.76 15.80
C LEU A 116 0.47 13.12 14.93
N ASP A 117 -0.79 13.40 15.27
CA ASP A 117 -1.91 12.94 14.48
C ASP A 117 -1.82 13.46 13.03
N HIS A 118 -2.18 12.60 12.08
CA HIS A 118 -2.15 12.89 10.65
C HIS A 118 -2.94 14.16 10.26
N ARG A 119 -4.01 14.49 10.99
CA ARG A 119 -4.76 15.74 10.77
C ARG A 119 -3.97 16.97 11.18
N ARG A 120 -3.18 16.87 12.25
CA ARG A 120 -2.31 17.96 12.70
C ARG A 120 -1.13 18.14 11.76
N LEU A 121 -0.52 17.05 11.30
CA LEU A 121 0.51 17.09 10.25
C LEU A 121 -0.01 17.77 8.98
N ARG A 122 -1.23 17.43 8.56
CA ARG A 122 -1.88 18.11 7.44
C ARG A 122 -2.04 19.61 7.71
N ARG A 123 -2.57 20.01 8.87
CA ARG A 123 -2.75 21.45 9.20
C ARG A 123 -1.44 22.23 9.19
N LEU A 124 -0.32 21.63 9.62
CA LEU A 124 0.99 22.29 9.56
C LEU A 124 1.37 22.66 8.13
N LEU A 125 1.20 21.72 7.19
CA LEU A 125 1.46 21.96 5.76
C LEU A 125 0.50 23.00 5.16
N GLU A 126 -0.79 22.92 5.48
CA GLU A 126 -1.80 23.88 4.98
C GLU A 126 -1.55 25.30 5.51
N ASN A 127 -0.94 25.42 6.70
CA ASN A 127 -0.50 26.70 7.27
C ASN A 127 0.86 27.18 6.70
N GLY A 128 1.46 26.46 5.74
CA GLY A 128 2.73 26.82 5.12
C GLY A 128 3.98 26.46 5.93
N HIS A 129 3.85 25.64 6.99
CA HIS A 129 5.00 25.15 7.75
C HIS A 129 5.52 23.83 7.19
N ASN A 130 6.83 23.63 7.31
CA ASN A 130 7.46 22.35 7.01
C ASN A 130 7.06 21.27 8.03
N LEU A 131 7.06 20.02 7.59
CA LEU A 131 6.89 18.89 8.50
C LEU A 131 8.08 18.80 9.46
N PRO A 132 7.85 18.43 10.73
CA PRO A 132 8.95 18.13 11.66
C PRO A 132 9.72 16.89 11.20
N PHE A 133 10.88 16.65 11.80
CA PHE A 133 11.54 15.36 11.65
C PHE A 133 10.65 14.23 12.18
N PRO A 134 10.66 13.05 11.53
CA PRO A 134 9.91 11.91 12.00
C PRO A 134 10.42 11.42 13.35
N ASP A 135 9.52 10.94 14.19
CA ASP A 135 9.82 10.41 15.52
C ASP A 135 10.53 9.05 15.46
N GLY A 136 10.45 8.35 14.33
CA GLY A 136 11.18 7.11 14.09
C GLY A 136 10.88 6.47 12.75
N LEU A 137 11.64 5.42 12.45
CA LEU A 137 11.44 4.55 11.29
C LEU A 137 10.64 3.31 11.71
N LEU A 138 9.63 2.94 10.92
CA LEU A 138 8.91 1.69 11.05
C LEU A 138 9.32 0.73 9.94
N ILE A 139 9.47 -0.54 10.31
CA ILE A 139 9.57 -1.65 9.37
C ILE A 139 8.39 -2.58 9.64
N ASN A 140 7.56 -2.85 8.63
CA ASN A 140 6.34 -3.64 8.75
C ASN A 140 5.43 -3.17 9.92
N GLY A 141 5.34 -1.86 10.12
CA GLY A 141 4.55 -1.24 11.18
C GLY A 141 5.16 -1.29 12.58
N ARG A 142 6.40 -1.77 12.73
CA ARG A 142 7.08 -1.91 14.01
C ARG A 142 8.31 -1.01 14.10
N GLY A 143 8.45 -0.36 15.25
CA GLY A 143 9.60 0.51 15.55
C GLY A 143 10.86 -0.26 15.93
N TRP A 144 11.84 0.48 16.43
CA TRP A 144 13.21 0.00 16.67
C TRP A 144 13.34 -1.31 17.49
N ASN A 145 12.43 -1.55 18.44
CA ASN A 145 12.45 -2.75 19.29
C ASN A 145 11.56 -3.92 18.83
N GLY A 146 10.83 -3.78 17.72
CA GLY A 146 9.80 -4.75 17.34
C GLY A 146 10.17 -5.70 16.19
N ASN A 147 11.33 -5.52 15.56
CA ASN A 147 11.70 -6.22 14.34
C ASN A 147 12.58 -7.42 14.65
N THR A 148 12.03 -8.63 14.48
CA THR A 148 12.77 -9.89 14.57
C THR A 148 12.58 -10.63 13.27
N PHE A 149 13.69 -10.92 12.59
CA PHE A 149 13.71 -11.74 11.39
C PHE A 149 14.36 -13.07 11.74
N THR A 150 13.61 -14.16 11.63
CA THR A 150 14.15 -15.52 11.72
C THR A 150 14.68 -15.91 10.36
N VAL A 151 15.98 -16.13 10.26
CA VAL A 151 16.66 -16.53 9.02
C VAL A 151 17.30 -17.88 9.23
N ASP A 152 17.08 -18.80 8.30
CA ASP A 152 17.75 -20.09 8.27
C ASP A 152 19.09 -19.93 7.54
N GLN A 153 20.19 -20.28 8.21
CA GLN A 153 21.52 -20.15 7.61
C GLN A 153 21.66 -21.08 6.39
N GLY A 154 22.00 -20.50 5.24
CA GLY A 154 22.19 -21.26 3.99
C GLY A 154 20.93 -21.45 3.14
N ARG A 155 19.85 -20.72 3.43
CA ARG A 155 18.63 -20.66 2.63
C ARG A 155 18.23 -19.22 2.32
#